data_AF-A0A954LQV6-F1
#
_entry.id   AF-A0A954LQV6-F1
#
_cell.length_a   1.000
_cell.length_b   1.000
_cell.length_c   1.000
_cell.angle_alpha   90.00
_cell.angle_beta   90.00
_cell.angle_gamma   90.00
#
_symmetry.space_group_name_H-M   'P 1'
#
loop_
_entity.id
_entity.type
_entity.pdbx_description
1 polymer ?
#
loop_
_entity_poly.entity_id
_entity_poly.type
_entity_poly.pdbx_seq_one_letter_code
_entity_poly.pdbx_strand_id
1 'polypeptide(L)'
;MPLIWDKRIDQANVKARLNRLGLPKAAIYALGCATHSRDVVLTSHQQPLHPTFLKAARLLDDFWTEYPESIEKTAFQNRLEIILDILPDEEQRVTEYPFAEDTWIDGIAAAFELAAMDDYSERAALYALNAVDRAYIFVYTFHHELDGMNKTEAEIRAVESQSKFCVDEIEFQLGLLSVIESSHEIPPNYAEM
;
A
#
# COMPACT_ATOMS: atom_id res chain seq x y z
N MET A 1 12.73 8.72 -10.76
CA MET A 1 13.98 7.93 -10.91
C MET A 1 13.69 6.56 -10.35
N PRO A 2 14.01 5.45 -11.05
CA PRO A 2 13.55 4.15 -10.61
C PRO A 2 14.32 3.63 -9.40
N LEU A 3 13.57 3.25 -8.35
CA LEU A 3 13.97 2.55 -7.14
C LEU A 3 14.32 1.08 -7.44
N ILE A 4 14.95 0.37 -6.51
CA ILE A 4 15.16 -1.09 -6.60
C ILE A 4 13.81 -1.79 -6.70
N TRP A 5 12.79 -1.27 -6.01
CA TRP A 5 11.42 -1.69 -6.20
C TRP A 5 11.00 -1.70 -7.67
N ASP A 6 11.19 -0.60 -8.40
CA ASP A 6 10.82 -0.50 -9.82
C ASP A 6 11.50 -1.60 -10.66
N LYS A 7 12.78 -1.85 -10.39
CA LYS A 7 13.51 -2.95 -11.05
C LYS A 7 12.93 -4.32 -10.69
N ARG A 8 12.53 -4.54 -9.44
CA ARG A 8 12.03 -5.84 -8.95
C ARG A 8 10.63 -6.13 -9.45
N ILE A 9 9.75 -5.14 -9.51
CA ILE A 9 8.41 -5.31 -10.10
C ILE A 9 8.47 -5.56 -11.60
N ASP A 10 9.40 -4.91 -12.31
CA ASP A 10 9.63 -5.15 -13.73
C ASP A 10 10.12 -6.59 -13.96
N GLN A 11 11.12 -7.03 -13.20
CA GLN A 11 11.65 -8.40 -13.27
C GLN A 11 10.60 -9.47 -12.95
N ALA A 12 9.75 -9.20 -11.96
CA ALA A 12 8.65 -10.09 -11.57
C ALA A 12 7.41 -9.95 -12.47
N ASN A 13 7.43 -9.07 -13.48
CA ASN A 13 6.32 -8.76 -14.37
C ASN A 13 5.00 -8.44 -13.61
N VAL A 14 5.09 -7.68 -12.51
CA VAL A 14 3.95 -7.41 -11.61
C VAL A 14 2.78 -6.79 -12.37
N LYS A 15 3.01 -5.81 -13.25
CA LYS A 15 1.94 -5.22 -14.08
C LYS A 15 1.17 -6.27 -14.89
N ALA A 16 1.87 -7.19 -15.54
CA ALA A 16 1.24 -8.25 -16.34
C ALA A 16 0.55 -9.31 -15.47
N ARG A 17 1.03 -9.52 -14.24
CA ARG A 17 0.39 -10.38 -13.23
C ARG A 17 -0.91 -9.75 -12.72
N LEU A 18 -0.88 -8.48 -12.32
CA LEU A 18 -2.06 -7.71 -11.91
C LEU A 18 -3.15 -7.73 -13.00
N ASN A 19 -2.79 -7.46 -14.26
CA ASN A 19 -3.73 -7.52 -15.39
C ASN A 19 -4.49 -8.86 -15.52
N ARG A 20 -3.97 -9.97 -14.97
CA ARG A 20 -4.60 -11.30 -15.02
C ARG A 20 -5.31 -11.69 -13.72
N LEU A 21 -5.14 -10.90 -12.67
CA LEU A 21 -5.51 -11.27 -11.30
C LEU A 21 -7.03 -11.13 -11.05
N GLY A 22 -7.68 -10.19 -11.73
CA GLY A 22 -9.09 -9.85 -11.53
C GLY A 22 -9.31 -8.89 -10.36
N LEU A 23 -10.49 -8.26 -10.32
CA LEU A 23 -10.79 -7.15 -9.40
C LEU A 23 -10.66 -7.52 -7.91
N PRO A 24 -11.33 -8.57 -7.40
CA PRO A 24 -11.31 -8.83 -5.96
C PRO A 24 -9.90 -9.15 -5.49
N LYS A 25 -9.19 -10.00 -6.22
CA LYS A 25 -7.82 -10.39 -5.88
C LYS A 25 -6.84 -9.21 -5.95
N ALA A 26 -6.95 -8.33 -6.94
CA ALA A 26 -6.10 -7.14 -7.03
C ALA A 26 -6.36 -6.14 -5.90
N ALA A 27 -7.63 -5.96 -5.51
CA ALA A 27 -8.00 -5.14 -4.36
C ALA A 27 -7.43 -5.71 -3.05
N ILE A 28 -7.62 -7.00 -2.79
CA ILE A 28 -7.10 -7.65 -1.59
C ILE A 28 -5.57 -7.63 -1.55
N TYR A 29 -4.92 -7.79 -2.71
CA TYR A 29 -3.47 -7.64 -2.81
C TYR A 29 -3.01 -6.24 -2.39
N ALA A 30 -3.61 -5.19 -2.96
CA ALA A 30 -3.28 -3.81 -2.64
C ALA A 30 -3.53 -3.50 -1.14
N LEU A 31 -4.66 -3.93 -0.59
CA LEU A 31 -4.99 -3.74 0.82
C LEU A 31 -4.04 -4.52 1.74
N GLY A 32 -3.63 -5.73 1.36
CA GLY A 32 -2.64 -6.51 2.11
C GLY A 32 -1.26 -5.85 2.14
N CYS A 33 -0.80 -5.30 1.01
CA CYS A 33 0.44 -4.51 0.97
C CYS A 33 0.34 -3.24 1.83
N ALA A 34 -0.78 -2.52 1.77
CA ALA A 34 -1.00 -1.34 2.61
C ALA A 34 -1.01 -1.69 4.11
N THR A 35 -1.57 -2.85 4.47
CA THR A 35 -1.66 -3.31 5.86
C THR A 35 -0.29 -3.75 6.38
N HIS A 36 0.48 -4.50 5.59
CA HIS A 36 1.84 -4.90 5.97
C HIS A 36 2.77 -3.70 6.14
N SER A 37 2.81 -2.79 5.18
CA SER A 37 3.64 -1.59 5.27
C SER A 37 3.32 -0.74 6.51
N ARG A 38 2.04 -0.65 6.89
CA ARG A 38 1.60 -0.08 8.17
C ARG A 38 2.13 -0.84 9.38
N ASP A 39 2.02 -2.16 9.40
CA ASP A 39 2.48 -2.97 10.54
C ASP A 39 3.99 -2.86 10.74
N VAL A 40 4.76 -2.86 9.65
CA VAL A 40 6.20 -2.61 9.66
C VAL A 40 6.51 -1.27 10.31
N VAL A 41 5.81 -0.20 9.90
CA VAL A 41 5.99 1.14 10.47
C VAL A 41 5.55 1.22 11.94
N LEU A 42 4.38 0.70 12.29
CA LEU A 42 3.87 0.73 13.67
C LEU A 42 4.76 -0.04 14.64
N THR A 43 5.41 -1.12 14.18
CA THR A 43 6.31 -1.93 15.01
C THR A 43 7.73 -1.36 15.09
N SER A 44 8.16 -0.56 14.11
CA SER A 44 9.50 0.05 14.09
C SER A 44 9.56 1.47 14.66
N HIS A 45 8.42 2.13 14.87
CA HIS A 45 8.38 3.56 15.19
C HIS A 45 8.30 3.88 16.69
N GLN A 46 9.02 4.94 17.09
CA GLN A 46 9.08 5.44 18.48
C GLN A 46 8.50 6.85 18.64
N GLN A 47 8.21 7.57 17.55
CA GLN A 47 7.62 8.92 17.61
C GLN A 47 6.08 8.86 17.47
N PRO A 48 5.37 9.92 17.84
CA PRO A 48 3.92 9.97 17.63
C PRO A 48 3.59 10.11 16.14
N LEU A 49 2.83 9.15 15.61
CA LEU A 49 2.25 9.20 14.26
C LEU A 49 1.09 10.20 14.20
N HIS A 50 0.83 10.74 13.01
CA HIS A 50 -0.25 11.70 12.85
C HIS A 50 -1.63 11.05 13.14
N PRO A 51 -2.57 11.73 13.83
CA PRO A 51 -3.89 11.17 14.13
C PRO A 51 -4.68 10.72 12.90
N THR A 52 -4.51 11.38 11.76
CA THR A 52 -5.16 11.00 10.49
C THR A 52 -4.64 9.66 9.98
N PHE A 53 -3.33 9.41 10.04
CA PHE A 53 -2.76 8.09 9.74
C PHE A 53 -3.37 7.01 10.64
N LEU A 54 -3.48 7.27 11.94
CA LEU A 54 -4.06 6.31 12.89
C LEU A 54 -5.55 6.02 12.61
N LYS A 55 -6.31 7.00 12.09
CA LYS A 55 -7.68 6.77 11.65
C LYS A 55 -7.73 5.89 10.39
N ALA A 56 -6.89 6.17 9.40
CA ALA A 56 -6.78 5.35 8.19
C ALA A 56 -6.34 3.92 8.50
N ALA A 57 -5.39 3.75 9.43
CA ALA A 57 -4.94 2.46 9.96
C ALA A 57 -6.08 1.62 10.55
N ARG A 58 -6.95 2.25 11.36
CA ARG A 58 -8.12 1.56 11.93
C ARG A 58 -9.12 1.12 10.88
N LEU A 59 -9.31 1.89 9.81
CA LEU A 59 -10.20 1.48 8.72
C LEU A 59 -9.74 0.19 8.03
N LEU A 60 -8.43 -0.04 7.94
CA LEU A 60 -7.89 -1.33 7.48
C LEU A 60 -8.15 -2.44 8.50
N ASP A 61 -7.98 -2.20 9.80
CA ASP A 61 -8.29 -3.19 10.84
C ASP A 61 -9.78 -3.58 10.83
N ASP A 62 -10.66 -2.59 10.70
CA ASP A 62 -12.11 -2.80 10.60
C ASP A 62 -12.45 -3.58 9.32
N PHE A 63 -11.77 -3.30 8.21
CA PHE A 63 -11.91 -4.08 6.98
C PHE A 63 -11.56 -5.56 7.19
N TRP A 64 -10.37 -5.85 7.74
CA TRP A 64 -9.91 -7.23 7.94
C TRP A 64 -10.69 -8.00 8.99
N THR A 65 -11.28 -7.30 9.97
CA THR A 65 -12.17 -7.89 10.98
C THR A 65 -13.47 -8.40 10.36
N GLU A 66 -13.97 -7.73 9.33
CA GLU A 66 -15.21 -8.10 8.63
C GLU A 66 -14.96 -8.95 7.37
N TYR A 67 -13.70 -9.27 7.06
CA TYR A 67 -13.33 -10.03 5.88
C TYR A 67 -13.54 -11.54 6.13
N PRO A 68 -14.13 -12.30 5.17
CA PRO A 68 -14.45 -11.94 3.78
C PRO A 68 -15.87 -11.39 3.54
N GLU A 69 -16.72 -11.29 4.55
CA GLU A 69 -18.12 -10.87 4.39
C GLU A 69 -18.25 -9.42 3.89
N SER A 70 -17.23 -8.59 4.06
CA SER A 70 -17.20 -7.17 3.68
C SER A 70 -16.74 -6.86 2.25
N ILE A 71 -16.52 -7.86 1.38
CA ILE A 71 -16.02 -7.62 0.00
C ILE A 71 -17.07 -7.10 -0.98
N GLU A 72 -18.13 -6.46 -0.48
CA GLU A 72 -19.16 -5.83 -1.31
C GLU A 72 -18.72 -4.44 -1.79
N LYS A 73 -19.06 -4.09 -3.04
CA LYS A 73 -18.73 -2.78 -3.64
C LYS A 73 -19.11 -1.60 -2.74
N THR A 74 -20.30 -1.64 -2.14
CA THR A 74 -20.83 -0.60 -1.25
C THR A 74 -20.00 -0.46 0.03
N ALA A 75 -19.50 -1.56 0.59
CA ALA A 75 -18.63 -1.53 1.76
C ALA A 75 -17.28 -0.88 1.45
N PHE A 76 -16.73 -1.07 0.24
CA PHE A 76 -15.54 -0.38 -0.23
C PHE A 76 -15.79 1.11 -0.51
N GLN A 77 -16.92 1.45 -1.14
CA GLN A 77 -17.30 2.84 -1.39
C GLN A 77 -17.42 3.65 -0.09
N ASN A 78 -18.10 3.09 0.92
CA ASN A 78 -18.22 3.74 2.22
C ASN A 78 -16.85 3.97 2.87
N ARG A 79 -15.92 3.01 2.77
CA ARG A 79 -14.56 3.16 3.31
C ARG A 79 -13.74 4.18 2.55
N LEU A 80 -13.89 4.24 1.22
CA LEU A 80 -13.27 5.28 0.39
C LEU A 80 -13.76 6.67 0.81
N GLU A 81 -15.07 6.86 1.00
CA GLU A 81 -15.64 8.13 1.46
C GLU A 81 -15.05 8.55 2.82
N ILE A 82 -14.93 7.63 3.78
CA ILE A 82 -14.30 7.95 5.07
C ILE A 82 -12.83 8.35 4.89
N ILE A 83 -12.07 7.67 4.03
CA ILE A 83 -10.67 8.04 3.75
C ILE A 83 -10.59 9.46 3.16
N LEU A 84 -11.46 9.79 2.21
CA LEU A 84 -11.49 11.12 1.60
C LEU A 84 -11.89 12.22 2.60
N ASP A 85 -12.78 11.92 3.55
CA ASP A 85 -13.22 12.85 4.58
C ASP A 85 -12.18 13.13 5.67
N ILE A 86 -11.24 12.20 5.90
CA ILE A 86 -10.17 12.39 6.91
C ILE A 86 -8.91 13.03 6.34
N LEU A 87 -8.78 13.11 5.01
CA LEU A 87 -7.62 13.71 4.37
C LEU A 87 -7.55 15.22 4.70
N PRO A 88 -6.37 15.74 5.08
CA PRO A 88 -6.20 17.18 5.22
C PRO A 88 -6.40 17.88 3.87
N ASP A 89 -6.74 19.16 3.89
CA ASP A 89 -6.74 19.96 2.67
C ASP A 89 -5.32 20.07 2.07
N GLU A 90 -5.23 20.47 0.79
CA GLU A 90 -3.97 20.50 0.05
C GLU A 90 -2.91 21.40 0.72
N GLU A 91 -3.34 22.50 1.36
CA GLU A 91 -2.44 23.43 2.05
C GLU A 91 -1.85 22.81 3.33
N GLN A 92 -2.66 22.09 4.11
CA GLN A 92 -2.24 21.32 5.28
C GLN A 92 -1.31 20.17 4.90
N ARG A 93 -1.60 19.46 3.79
CA ARG A 93 -0.76 18.34 3.30
C ARG A 93 0.66 18.79 2.96
N VAL A 94 0.82 19.99 2.39
CA VAL A 94 2.14 20.52 1.99
C VAL A 94 2.95 21.06 3.17
N THR A 95 2.29 21.56 4.21
CA THR A 95 2.96 22.36 5.26
C THR A 95 3.16 21.60 6.57
N GLU A 96 2.27 20.67 6.91
CA GLU A 96 2.18 20.11 8.26
C GLU A 96 2.15 18.58 8.28
N TYR A 97 1.86 17.94 7.15
CA TYR A 97 1.60 16.51 7.10
C TYR A 97 2.85 15.70 6.68
N PRO A 98 3.21 14.62 7.41
CA PRO A 98 4.35 13.78 7.03
C PRO A 98 4.13 13.12 5.66
N PHE A 99 5.03 13.39 4.70
CA PHE A 99 4.94 12.89 3.32
C PHE A 99 4.78 11.36 3.22
N ALA A 100 5.46 10.61 4.08
CA ALA A 100 5.35 9.15 4.13
C ALA A 100 3.91 8.71 4.44
N GLU A 101 3.34 9.23 5.53
CA GLU A 101 1.98 8.91 5.96
C GLU A 101 0.95 9.34 4.91
N ASP A 102 1.18 10.47 4.25
CA ASP A 102 0.33 10.99 3.18
C ASP A 102 0.28 10.04 1.98
N THR A 103 1.46 9.62 1.54
CA THR A 103 1.65 8.68 0.43
C THR A 103 0.92 7.37 0.70
N TRP A 104 0.96 6.90 1.95
CA TRP A 104 0.30 5.67 2.36
C TRP A 104 -1.23 5.78 2.36
N ILE A 105 -1.80 6.88 2.86
CA ILE A 105 -3.25 7.09 2.86
C ILE A 105 -3.79 7.16 1.42
N ASP A 106 -3.09 7.85 0.52
CA ASP A 106 -3.41 7.84 -0.91
C ASP A 106 -3.37 6.41 -1.49
N GLY A 107 -2.44 5.57 -1.02
CA GLY A 107 -2.33 4.17 -1.44
C GLY A 107 -3.54 3.34 -1.05
N ILE A 108 -4.05 3.54 0.17
CA ILE A 108 -5.30 2.91 0.63
C ILE A 108 -6.50 3.45 -0.15
N ALA A 109 -6.57 4.77 -0.38
CA ALA A 109 -7.63 5.37 -1.17
C ALA A 109 -7.68 4.74 -2.58
N ALA A 110 -6.52 4.58 -3.23
CA ALA A 110 -6.42 3.91 -4.53
C ALA A 110 -6.85 2.43 -4.46
N ALA A 111 -6.55 1.73 -3.36
CA ALA A 111 -6.97 0.34 -3.15
C ALA A 111 -8.50 0.21 -2.96
N PHE A 112 -9.12 1.12 -2.20
CA PHE A 112 -10.58 1.15 -2.05
C PHE A 112 -11.29 1.63 -3.33
N GLU A 113 -10.74 2.61 -4.04
CA GLU A 113 -11.26 3.05 -5.35
C GLU A 113 -11.21 1.90 -6.36
N LEU A 114 -10.11 1.14 -6.39
CA LEU A 114 -10.02 -0.10 -7.14
C LEU A 114 -11.14 -1.06 -6.75
N ALA A 115 -11.28 -1.40 -5.48
CA ALA A 115 -12.27 -2.36 -5.00
C ALA A 115 -13.72 -1.94 -5.27
N ALA A 116 -13.96 -0.63 -5.39
CA ALA A 116 -15.25 -0.03 -5.71
C ALA A 116 -15.58 0.04 -7.22
N MET A 117 -14.70 -0.44 -8.11
CA MET A 117 -14.96 -0.41 -9.56
C MET A 117 -15.99 -1.47 -9.99
N ASP A 118 -16.70 -1.20 -11.09
CA ASP A 118 -17.65 -2.15 -11.69
C ASP A 118 -16.97 -3.26 -12.49
N ASP A 119 -15.86 -2.96 -13.16
CA ASP A 119 -15.17 -3.87 -14.08
C ASP A 119 -13.64 -3.81 -13.91
N TYR A 120 -12.99 -4.98 -14.05
CA TYR A 120 -11.53 -5.05 -14.07
C TYR A 120 -10.98 -4.72 -15.47
N SER A 121 -10.50 -3.49 -15.63
CA SER A 121 -9.86 -3.01 -16.86
C SER A 121 -8.34 -2.89 -16.69
N GLU A 122 -7.61 -2.64 -17.78
CA GLU A 122 -6.18 -2.27 -17.71
C GLU A 122 -5.95 -1.05 -16.79
N ARG A 123 -6.92 -0.13 -16.74
CA ARG A 123 -6.89 1.01 -15.82
C ARG A 123 -6.97 0.54 -14.36
N ALA A 124 -7.80 -0.44 -14.03
CA ALA A 124 -7.91 -1.01 -12.69
C ALA A 124 -6.58 -1.64 -12.22
N ALA A 125 -5.87 -2.33 -13.12
CA ALA A 125 -4.54 -2.86 -12.81
C ALA A 125 -3.50 -1.75 -12.52
N LEU A 126 -3.64 -0.57 -13.13
CA LEU A 126 -2.80 0.59 -12.79
C LEU A 126 -3.10 1.15 -11.40
N TYR A 127 -4.37 1.16 -10.96
CA TYR A 127 -4.71 1.53 -9.58
C TYR A 127 -4.14 0.54 -8.57
N ALA A 128 -4.21 -0.77 -8.87
CA ALA A 128 -3.59 -1.80 -8.04
C ALA A 128 -2.08 -1.58 -7.93
N LEU A 129 -1.40 -1.33 -9.06
CA LEU A 129 0.03 -1.06 -9.08
C LEU A 129 0.38 0.19 -8.27
N ASN A 130 -0.33 1.29 -8.47
CA ASN A 130 -0.13 2.54 -7.74
C ASN A 130 -0.32 2.36 -6.22
N ALA A 131 -1.34 1.62 -5.79
CA ALA A 131 -1.57 1.35 -4.38
C ALA A 131 -0.41 0.55 -3.74
N VAL A 132 0.09 -0.47 -4.46
CA VAL A 132 1.20 -1.31 -4.01
C VAL A 132 2.53 -0.54 -4.01
N ASP A 133 2.77 0.28 -5.04
CA ASP A 133 3.92 1.20 -5.10
C ASP A 133 3.93 2.15 -3.90
N ARG A 134 2.77 2.71 -3.53
CA ARG A 134 2.64 3.61 -2.38
C ARG A 134 2.89 2.91 -1.04
N ALA A 135 2.51 1.64 -0.90
CA ALA A 135 2.86 0.84 0.26
C ALA A 135 4.38 0.64 0.40
N TYR A 136 5.07 0.37 -0.72
CA TYR A 136 6.53 0.28 -0.72
C TYR A 136 7.19 1.62 -0.40
N ILE A 137 6.77 2.69 -1.09
CA ILE A 137 7.28 4.05 -0.87
C ILE A 137 7.07 4.44 0.59
N PHE A 138 5.95 4.09 1.21
CA PHE A 138 5.74 4.36 2.62
C PHE A 138 6.84 3.76 3.51
N VAL A 139 7.14 2.46 3.37
CA VAL A 139 8.21 1.81 4.16
C VAL A 139 9.57 2.48 3.90
N TYR A 140 9.89 2.70 2.62
CA TYR A 140 11.15 3.34 2.22
C TYR A 140 11.28 4.74 2.83
N THR A 141 10.31 5.61 2.55
CA THR A 141 10.30 7.00 2.97
C THR A 141 10.32 7.10 4.49
N PHE A 142 9.50 6.30 5.17
CA PHE A 142 9.43 6.34 6.63
C PHE A 142 10.75 5.95 7.31
N HIS A 143 11.46 4.97 6.77
CA HIS A 143 12.71 4.48 7.38
C HIS A 143 13.95 5.25 6.91
N HIS A 144 13.84 6.07 5.84
CA HIS A 144 15.01 6.71 5.21
C HIS A 144 14.93 8.24 5.05
N GLU A 145 13.75 8.85 5.11
CA GLU A 145 13.60 10.32 5.11
C GLU A 145 13.80 10.95 6.50
N LEU A 146 13.88 10.14 7.57
CA LEU A 146 14.18 10.65 8.92
C LEU A 146 15.58 11.29 9.04
N ASP A 147 16.49 11.04 8.09
CA ASP A 147 17.86 11.58 8.13
C ASP A 147 18.02 12.97 7.50
N GLY A 148 16.96 13.59 6.93
CA GLY A 148 16.97 15.01 6.54
C GLY A 148 18.04 15.45 5.52
N MET A 149 18.75 14.51 4.88
CA MET A 149 19.84 14.82 3.95
C MET A 149 19.40 14.66 2.49
N ASN A 150 19.78 15.63 1.66
CA ASN A 150 19.72 15.51 0.21
C ASN A 150 20.63 14.38 -0.26
N LYS A 151 20.07 13.18 -0.45
CA LYS A 151 20.79 12.01 -0.96
C LYS A 151 20.90 12.07 -2.49
N THR A 152 22.08 11.81 -3.02
CA THR A 152 22.30 11.58 -4.45
C THR A 152 21.62 10.29 -4.91
N GLU A 153 21.45 10.13 -6.23
CA GLU A 153 20.88 8.92 -6.83
C GLU A 153 21.59 7.63 -6.41
N ALA A 154 22.93 7.66 -6.35
CA ALA A 154 23.72 6.49 -5.94
C ALA A 154 23.51 6.17 -4.45
N GLU A 155 23.35 7.19 -3.61
CA GLU A 155 23.12 7.05 -2.17
C GLU A 155 21.71 6.52 -1.89
N ILE A 156 20.68 6.99 -2.60
CA ILE A 156 19.31 6.46 -2.50
C ILE A 156 19.31 4.96 -2.79
N ARG A 157 19.94 4.54 -3.90
CA ARG A 157 20.02 3.11 -4.27
C ARG A 157 20.84 2.30 -3.28
N ALA A 158 21.96 2.84 -2.79
CA ALA A 158 22.79 2.16 -1.81
C ALA A 158 22.00 1.93 -0.51
N VAL A 159 21.33 2.96 -0.01
CA VAL A 159 20.48 2.92 1.18
C VAL A 159 19.34 1.90 1.03
N GLU A 160 18.63 1.95 -0.10
CA GLU A 160 17.54 1.02 -0.40
C GLU A 160 18.04 -0.43 -0.49
N SER A 161 19.17 -0.68 -1.17
CA SER A 161 19.72 -2.03 -1.36
C SER A 161 20.25 -2.67 -0.08
N GLN A 162 20.62 -1.84 0.90
CA GLN A 162 21.20 -2.27 2.17
C GLN A 162 20.14 -2.26 3.29
N SER A 163 18.98 -1.66 3.05
CA SER A 163 17.90 -1.62 4.02
C SER A 163 17.19 -2.95 4.09
N LYS A 164 17.28 -3.59 5.26
CA LYS A 164 16.51 -4.79 5.56
C LYS A 164 15.01 -4.55 5.39
N PHE A 165 14.49 -3.39 5.79
CA PHE A 165 13.07 -3.05 5.65
C PHE A 165 12.63 -3.03 4.19
N CYS A 166 13.41 -2.41 3.30
CA CYS A 166 13.08 -2.36 1.87
C CYS A 166 13.15 -3.76 1.23
N VAL A 167 14.18 -4.54 1.55
CA VAL A 167 14.33 -5.90 1.02
C VAL A 167 13.20 -6.81 1.50
N ASP A 168 12.90 -6.79 2.80
CA ASP A 168 11.82 -7.60 3.39
C ASP A 168 10.45 -7.18 2.82
N GLU A 169 10.20 -5.87 2.63
CA GLU A 169 8.95 -5.39 2.01
C GLU A 169 8.81 -5.86 0.56
N ILE A 170 9.87 -5.80 -0.24
CA ILE A 170 9.86 -6.33 -1.63
C ILE A 170 9.52 -7.83 -1.62
N GLU A 171 10.15 -8.60 -0.74
CA GLU A 171 9.93 -10.04 -0.63
C GLU A 171 8.51 -10.35 -0.17
N PHE A 172 7.99 -9.60 0.81
CA PHE A 172 6.62 -9.70 1.27
C PHE A 172 5.62 -9.42 0.14
N GLN A 173 5.72 -8.27 -0.53
CA GLN A 173 4.75 -7.89 -1.57
C GLN A 173 4.76 -8.86 -2.76
N LEU A 174 5.93 -9.37 -3.18
CA LEU A 174 6.02 -10.38 -4.24
C LEU A 174 5.53 -11.76 -3.78
N GLY A 175 5.78 -12.11 -2.52
CA GLY A 175 5.27 -13.33 -1.88
C GLY A 175 3.75 -13.33 -1.80
N LEU A 176 3.17 -12.24 -1.27
CA LEU A 176 1.74 -12.04 -1.14
C LEU A 176 1.03 -12.12 -2.49
N LEU A 177 1.58 -11.49 -3.54
CA LEU A 177 1.03 -11.60 -4.89
C LEU A 177 0.94 -13.05 -5.35
N SER A 178 1.98 -13.84 -5.07
CA SER A 178 2.03 -15.26 -5.45
C SER A 178 1.00 -16.09 -4.68
N VAL A 179 0.79 -15.78 -3.38
CA VAL A 179 -0.26 -16.43 -2.58
C VAL A 179 -1.65 -16.09 -3.12
N ILE A 180 -1.93 -14.82 -3.42
CA ILE A 180 -3.23 -14.37 -3.96
C ILE A 180 -3.47 -14.92 -5.36
N GLU A 181 -2.46 -15.03 -6.20
CA GLU A 181 -2.58 -15.71 -7.50
C GLU A 181 -3.01 -17.17 -7.34
N SER A 182 -2.44 -17.86 -6.33
CA SER A 182 -2.72 -19.27 -6.05
C SER A 182 -4.04 -19.51 -5.29
N SER A 183 -4.62 -18.49 -4.67
CA SER A 183 -5.87 -18.63 -3.92
C SER A 183 -7.03 -19.01 -4.85
N HIS A 184 -8.06 -19.66 -4.31
CA HIS A 184 -9.29 -19.91 -5.03
C HIS A 184 -10.12 -18.61 -5.14
N GLU A 185 -11.45 -18.68 -5.11
CA GLU A 185 -12.32 -17.53 -5.38
C GLU A 185 -12.13 -16.36 -4.39
N ILE A 186 -11.82 -16.66 -3.12
CA ILE A 186 -11.61 -15.65 -2.08
C ILE A 186 -10.15 -15.73 -1.59
N PRO A 187 -9.36 -14.65 -1.68
CA PRO A 187 -8.03 -14.60 -1.07
C PRO A 187 -8.03 -14.86 0.44
N PRO A 188 -6.94 -15.35 1.04
CA PRO A 188 -6.85 -15.49 2.50
C PRO A 188 -6.96 -14.13 3.22
N ASN A 189 -7.43 -14.15 4.47
CA ASN A 189 -7.42 -12.97 5.34
C ASN A 189 -5.97 -12.63 5.70
N TYR A 190 -5.56 -11.36 5.57
CA TYR A 190 -4.21 -10.93 5.93
C TYR A 190 -3.82 -11.29 7.37
N ALA A 191 -4.77 -11.22 8.32
CA ALA A 191 -4.51 -11.56 9.72
C ALA A 191 -4.16 -13.06 9.94
N GLU A 192 -4.41 -13.91 8.95
CA GLU A 192 -4.12 -15.35 8.99
C GLU A 192 -2.84 -15.73 8.21
N MET A 193 -2.17 -14.76 7.58
CA MET A 193 -0.97 -14.95 6.75
C MET A 193 0.31 -14.70 7.55
#